data_AF-A0A935EW90-F1
#
_entry.id   AF-A0A935EW90-F1
#
_cell.length_a   1.000
_cell.length_b   1.000
_cell.length_c   1.000
_cell.angle_alpha   90.00
_cell.angle_beta   90.00
_cell.angle_gamma   90.00
#
_symmetry.space_group_name_H-M   'P 1'
#
loop_
_entity.id
_entity.type
_entity.pdbx_description
1 polymer ?
#
loop_
_entity_poly.entity_id
_entity_poly.type
_entity_poly.pdbx_seq_one_letter_code
_entity_poly.pdbx_strand_id
1 'polypeptide(L)'
;MGLFQQYILQGFIYRRVRFLLVDENAASGERKKRITFAMIATAVIFAGVHLPNPALTLLTLIGGLVWSWVYERAPNLIALAFSHAAMSVMLMTSLPPWMLESMSVGYKHFMYQPF
;
A
#
# COMPACT_ATOMS: atom_id res chain seq x y z
N MET A 1 -8.00 -5.63 10.31
CA MET A 1 -6.67 -5.92 9.72
C MET A 1 -5.87 -4.67 9.28
N GLY A 2 -6.46 -3.47 9.17
CA GLY A 2 -5.76 -2.28 8.63
C GLY A 2 -4.51 -1.81 9.40
N LEU A 3 -4.49 -1.88 10.74
CA LEU A 3 -3.32 -1.49 11.55
C LEU A 3 -2.08 -2.34 11.25
N PHE A 4 -2.25 -3.67 11.15
CA PHE A 4 -1.15 -4.59 10.87
C PHE A 4 -0.60 -4.38 9.45
N GLN A 5 -1.49 -4.20 8.47
CA GLN A 5 -1.12 -3.92 7.08
C GLN A 5 -0.39 -2.59 6.92
N GLN A 6 -0.86 -1.52 7.59
CA GLN A 6 -0.17 -0.23 7.61
C GLN A 6 1.16 -0.26 8.36
N TYR A 7 1.25 -1.04 9.45
CA TYR A 7 2.50 -1.23 10.18
C TYR A 7 3.55 -1.91 9.31
N ILE A 8 3.21 -3.00 8.62
CA ILE A 8 4.14 -3.68 7.72
C ILE A 8 4.55 -2.76 6.57
N LEU A 9 3.58 -2.13 5.90
CA LEU A 9 3.86 -1.36 4.70
C LEU A 9 4.65 -0.06 4.99
N GLN A 10 4.15 0.75 5.92
CA GLN A 10 4.72 2.07 6.21
C GLN A 10 5.75 2.01 7.35
N GLY A 11 5.43 1.25 8.40
CA GLY A 11 6.27 1.14 9.58
C GLY A 11 7.55 0.33 9.34
N PHE A 12 7.50 -0.72 8.52
CA PHE A 12 8.63 -1.60 8.25
C PHE A 12 9.19 -1.41 6.83
N ILE A 13 8.43 -1.70 5.77
CA ILE A 13 8.93 -1.70 4.39
C ILE A 13 9.41 -0.30 3.98
N TYR A 14 8.54 0.72 4.07
CA TYR A 14 8.89 2.09 3.67
C TYR A 14 10.12 2.61 4.43
N ARG A 15 10.14 2.45 5.76
CA ARG A 15 11.28 2.91 6.58
C ARG A 15 12.58 2.17 6.26
N ARG A 16 12.53 0.87 5.96
CA ARG A 16 13.72 0.10 5.57
C ARG A 16 14.24 0.52 4.20
N VAL A 17 13.36 0.66 3.21
CA VAL A 17 13.74 1.12 1.87
C VAL A 17 14.31 2.54 1.94
N ARG A 18 13.67 3.44 2.70
CA ARG A 18 14.16 4.81 2.91
C ARG A 18 15.52 4.82 3.60
N PHE A 19 15.71 4.05 4.67
CA PHE A 19 16.99 3.96 5.39
C PHE A 19 18.13 3.45 4.51
N LEU A 20 17.85 2.46 3.63
CA LEU A 20 18.86 1.91 2.73
C LEU A 20 19.19 2.84 1.56
N LEU A 21 18.23 3.63 1.09
CA LEU A 21 18.36 4.41 -0.14
C LEU A 21 18.61 5.89 0.07
N VAL A 22 18.17 6.48 1.18
CA VAL A 22 18.29 7.92 1.43
C VAL A 22 19.52 8.18 2.27
N ASP A 23 20.57 8.68 1.62
CA ASP A 23 21.75 9.23 2.31
C ASP A 23 21.42 10.64 2.81
N GLU A 24 21.66 10.86 4.11
CA GLU A 24 21.41 12.14 4.76
C GLU A 24 22.29 13.27 4.17
N ASN A 25 23.48 12.93 3.69
CA ASN A 25 24.49 13.87 3.19
C ASN A 25 24.37 14.17 1.70
N ALA A 26 23.47 13.48 0.98
CA ALA A 26 23.28 13.67 -0.44
C ALA A 26 22.69 15.05 -0.78
N ALA A 27 23.03 15.56 -1.97
CA ALA A 27 22.45 16.80 -2.49
C ALA A 27 20.91 16.75 -2.48
N SER A 28 20.26 17.88 -2.19
CA SER A 28 18.81 17.96 -2.00
C SER A 28 18.00 17.38 -3.16
N GLY A 29 18.49 17.50 -4.40
CA GLY A 29 17.89 16.90 -5.60
C GLY A 29 17.96 15.37 -5.62
N GLU A 30 19.09 14.79 -5.21
CA GLU A 30 19.24 13.32 -5.13
C GLU A 30 18.44 12.73 -3.98
N ARG A 31 18.41 13.42 -2.84
CA ARG A 31 17.58 13.03 -1.68
C ARG A 31 16.11 12.92 -2.07
N LYS A 32 15.56 13.92 -2.79
CA LYS A 32 14.18 13.89 -3.29
C LYS A 32 13.93 12.71 -4.23
N LYS A 33 14.84 12.43 -5.17
CA LYS A 33 14.71 11.28 -6.10
C LYS A 33 14.68 9.95 -5.33
N ARG A 34 15.55 9.77 -4.34
CA ARG A 34 15.63 8.56 -3.50
C ARG A 34 14.36 8.37 -2.65
N ILE A 35 13.81 9.44 -2.08
CA ILE A 35 12.53 9.42 -1.36
C ILE A 35 11.38 9.02 -2.31
N THR A 36 11.32 9.63 -3.51
CA THR A 36 10.31 9.27 -4.52
C THR A 36 10.40 7.80 -4.92
N PHE A 37 11.61 7.30 -5.14
CA PHE A 37 11.82 5.88 -5.43
C PHE A 37 11.35 4.99 -4.27
N ALA A 38 11.64 5.35 -3.02
CA ALA A 38 11.18 4.59 -1.86
C ALA A 38 9.64 4.52 -1.77
N MET A 39 8.94 5.62 -2.07
CA MET A 39 7.47 5.64 -2.13
C MET A 39 6.94 4.74 -3.25
N ILE A 40 7.50 4.83 -4.46
CA ILE A 40 7.08 4.02 -5.61
C ILE A 40 7.32 2.54 -5.33
N ALA A 41 8.52 2.18 -4.85
CA ALA A 41 8.85 0.80 -4.53
C ALA A 41 7.89 0.21 -3.48
N THR A 42 7.59 0.97 -2.43
CA THR A 42 6.63 0.56 -1.38
C THR A 42 5.23 0.33 -1.97
N ALA A 43 4.75 1.23 -2.82
CA ALA A 43 3.44 1.10 -3.47
C ALA A 43 3.38 -0.10 -4.43
N VAL A 44 4.45 -0.34 -5.20
CA VAL A 44 4.54 -1.48 -6.13
C VAL A 44 4.56 -2.80 -5.38
N ILE A 45 5.32 -2.92 -4.28
CA ILE A 45 5.32 -4.12 -3.44
C ILE A 45 3.90 -4.39 -2.92
N PHE A 46 3.21 -3.35 -2.45
CA PHE A 46 1.85 -3.48 -1.94
C PHE A 46 0.87 -3.92 -3.03
N ALA A 47 0.92 -3.31 -4.21
CA ALA A 47 0.10 -3.68 -5.35
C ALA A 47 0.39 -5.11 -5.83
N GLY A 48 1.67 -5.53 -5.81
CA GLY A 48 2.10 -6.87 -6.19
C GLY A 48 1.42 -8.00 -5.41
N VAL A 49 1.17 -7.79 -4.11
CA VAL A 49 0.45 -8.75 -3.25
C VAL A 49 -1.03 -8.90 -3.67
N HIS A 50 -1.57 -7.93 -4.41
CA HIS A 50 -2.98 -7.89 -4.82
C HIS A 50 -3.20 -8.23 -6.30
N LEU A 51 -2.15 -8.65 -7.02
CA LEU A 51 -2.21 -9.02 -8.45
C LEU A 51 -3.36 -9.96 -8.87
N PRO A 52 -3.83 -10.92 -8.04
CA PRO A 52 -4.99 -11.74 -8.40
C PRO A 52 -6.26 -10.94 -8.70
N ASN A 53 -6.36 -9.70 -8.23
CA ASN A 53 -7.45 -8.77 -8.53
C ASN A 53 -6.89 -7.49 -9.15
N PRO A 54 -6.99 -7.29 -10.48
CA PRO A 54 -6.49 -6.10 -11.16
C PRO A 54 -7.09 -4.79 -10.64
N ALA A 55 -8.39 -4.78 -10.29
CA ALA A 55 -9.05 -3.60 -9.75
C ALA A 55 -8.46 -3.22 -8.37
N LEU A 56 -8.30 -4.22 -7.50
CA LEU A 56 -7.68 -4.03 -6.18
C LEU A 56 -6.19 -3.69 -6.30
N THR A 57 -5.48 -4.25 -7.28
CA THR A 57 -4.08 -3.90 -7.58
C THR A 57 -3.93 -2.43 -7.90
N LEU A 58 -4.80 -1.89 -8.76
CA LEU A 58 -4.75 -0.47 -9.12
C LEU A 58 -5.08 0.43 -7.92
N LEU A 59 -6.12 0.08 -7.16
CA LEU A 59 -6.51 0.82 -5.96
C LEU A 59 -5.42 0.81 -4.88
N THR A 60 -4.76 -0.34 -4.70
CA THR A 60 -3.66 -0.50 -3.73
C THR A 60 -2.39 0.20 -4.20
N LEU A 61 -2.10 0.25 -5.50
CA LEU A 61 -1.01 1.05 -6.04
C LEU A 61 -1.21 2.54 -5.74
N ILE A 62 -2.38 3.08 -6.06
CA ILE A 62 -2.71 4.49 -5.82
C ILE A 62 -2.70 4.78 -4.31
N GLY A 63 -3.38 3.96 -3.51
CA GLY A 63 -3.43 4.10 -2.06
C GLY A 63 -2.04 4.01 -1.43
N GLY A 64 -1.19 3.09 -1.90
CA GLY A 64 0.19 2.94 -1.46
C GLY A 64 1.04 4.20 -1.71
N LEU A 65 0.88 4.84 -2.87
CA LEU A 65 1.57 6.10 -3.16
C LEU A 65 1.08 7.23 -2.25
N VAL A 66 -0.24 7.40 -2.09
CA VAL A 66 -0.83 8.45 -1.24
C VAL A 66 -0.41 8.26 0.22
N TRP A 67 -0.56 7.06 0.77
CA TRP A 67 -0.18 6.81 2.17
C TRP A 67 1.32 6.95 2.41
N SER A 68 2.18 6.53 1.47
CA SER A 68 3.64 6.72 1.62
C SER A 68 4.02 8.20 1.58
N TRP A 69 3.36 9.00 0.75
CA TRP A 69 3.54 10.45 0.71
C TRP A 69 3.04 11.15 1.97
N VAL A 70 1.88 10.76 2.50
CA VAL A 70 1.36 11.28 3.78
C VAL A 70 2.30 10.89 4.92
N TYR A 71 2.77 9.63 4.95
CA TYR A 71 3.65 9.12 5.99
C TYR A 71 5.00 9.83 6.04
N GLU A 72 5.61 10.13 4.88
CA GLU A 72 6.87 10.89 4.82
C GLU A 72 6.72 12.31 5.37
N ARG A 73 5.55 12.93 5.21
CA ARG A 73 5.26 14.27 5.75
C ARG A 73 4.90 14.23 7.24
N ALA A 74 4.15 13.21 7.65
CA ALA A 74 3.65 13.05 9.00
C ALA A 74 3.61 11.55 9.35
N PRO A 75 4.64 11.02 10.04
CA PRO A 75 4.78 9.58 10.28
C PRO A 75 3.85 9.06 11.39
N ASN A 76 2.54 9.26 11.24
CA ASN A 76 1.51 8.85 12.19
C ASN A 76 0.77 7.60 11.71
N LEU A 77 1.16 6.44 12.26
CA LEU A 77 0.60 5.14 11.88
C LEU A 77 -0.87 4.97 12.29
N ILE A 78 -1.29 5.59 13.40
CA ILE A 78 -2.67 5.48 13.90
C ILE A 78 -3.61 6.22 12.94
N ALA A 79 -3.24 7.44 12.54
CA ALA A 79 -4.01 8.23 11.58
C ALA A 79 -4.12 7.51 10.21
N LEU A 80 -3.03 6.90 9.74
CA LEU A 80 -3.04 6.11 8.51
C LEU A 80 -3.93 4.86 8.62
N ALA A 81 -3.94 4.19 9.76
CA ALA A 81 -4.78 3.03 9.96
C ALA A 81 -6.27 3.39 9.98
N PHE A 82 -6.65 4.50 10.61
CA PHE A 82 -8.03 5.02 10.55
C PHE A 82 -8.41 5.44 9.12
N SER A 83 -7.53 6.14 8.42
CA SER A 83 -7.74 6.51 7.00
C SER A 83 -7.94 5.27 6.13
N HIS A 84 -7.13 4.23 6.34
CA HIS A 84 -7.27 2.97 5.63
C HIS A 84 -8.59 2.29 5.94
N ALA A 85 -8.98 2.19 7.21
CA ALA A 85 -10.26 1.61 7.59
C ALA A 85 -11.44 2.35 6.95
N ALA A 86 -11.44 3.68 6.98
CA ALA A 86 -12.47 4.50 6.35
C ALA A 86 -12.51 4.27 4.83
N MET A 87 -11.36 4.27 4.15
CA MET A 87 -11.30 4.04 2.70
C MET A 87 -11.73 2.62 2.33
N SER A 88 -11.39 1.60 3.13
CA SER A 88 -11.87 0.23 2.93
C SER A 88 -13.40 0.16 3.02
N VAL A 89 -14.00 0.81 4.02
CA VAL A 89 -15.46 0.85 4.16
C VAL A 89 -16.11 1.55 2.96
N MET A 90 -15.59 2.72 2.56
CA MET A 90 -16.10 3.45 1.39
C MET A 90 -16.05 2.59 0.12
N LEU A 91 -14.92 1.95 -0.15
CA LEU A 91 -14.77 1.07 -1.32
C LEU A 91 -15.73 -0.11 -1.27
N MET A 92 -15.92 -0.74 -0.11
CA MET A 92 -16.89 -1.83 0.07
C MET A 92 -18.34 -1.39 -0.15
N THR A 93 -18.69 -0.15 0.19
CA THR A 93 -20.05 0.37 0.01
C THR A 93 -20.32 0.97 -1.36
N SER A 94 -19.28 1.43 -2.06
CA SER A 94 -19.41 2.18 -3.32
C SER A 94 -19.05 1.38 -4.56
N LEU A 95 -18.25 0.32 -4.44
CA LEU A 95 -17.90 -0.53 -5.58
C LEU A 95 -18.83 -1.75 -5.67
N PRO A 96 -19.21 -2.15 -6.89
CA PRO A 96 -20.04 -3.32 -7.07
C PRO A 96 -19.26 -4.60 -6.69
N PRO A 97 -19.94 -5.63 -6.14
CA PRO A 97 -19.29 -6.83 -5.60
C PRO A 97 -18.33 -7.54 -6.56
N TRP A 98 -18.61 -7.55 -7.87
CA TRP A 98 -17.74 -8.17 -8.89
C TRP A 98 -16.35 -7.52 -9.02
N MET A 99 -16.18 -6.26 -8.57
CA MET A 99 -14.85 -5.61 -8.51
C MET A 99 -14.05 -6.03 -7.26
N LEU A 100 -14.75 -6.48 -6.21
CA LEU A 100 -14.21 -6.85 -4.90
C LEU A 100 -14.38 -8.35 -4.58
N GLU A 101 -14.90 -9.16 -5.52
CA GLU A 101 -15.20 -10.59 -5.38
C GLU A 101 -13.98 -11.40 -4.91
N SER A 102 -12.78 -10.88 -5.16
CA SER A 102 -11.49 -11.42 -4.75
C SER A 102 -10.88 -10.72 -3.52
N MET A 103 -11.67 -10.24 -2.55
CA MET A 103 -11.14 -9.82 -1.23
C MET A 103 -10.58 -10.99 -0.39
N SER A 104 -10.55 -12.21 -0.94
CA SER A 104 -9.78 -13.32 -0.39
C SER A 104 -8.31 -13.22 -0.84
N VAL A 105 -7.47 -12.59 -0.02
CA VAL A 105 -6.01 -12.69 -0.18
C VAL A 105 -5.57 -14.09 0.26
N GLY A 106 -5.09 -14.91 -0.68
CA GLY A 106 -4.51 -16.23 -0.44
C GLY A 106 -5.40 -17.42 -0.80
N TYR A 107 -4.76 -18.45 -1.39
CA TYR A 107 -5.12 -19.86 -1.70
C TYR A 107 -6.54 -20.25 -2.17
N LYS A 108 -7.60 -19.56 -1.72
CA LYS A 108 -9.00 -19.83 -2.09
C LYS A 108 -9.32 -19.58 -3.56
N HIS A 109 -8.57 -18.73 -4.27
CA HIS A 109 -8.78 -18.52 -5.71
C HIS A 109 -8.46 -19.78 -6.54
N PHE A 110 -7.58 -20.66 -6.05
CA PHE A 110 -7.25 -21.91 -6.73
C PHE A 110 -8.20 -23.08 -6.41
N MET A 111 -8.98 -23.01 -5.33
CA MET A 111 -9.78 -24.14 -4.82
C MET A 111 -11.27 -24.07 -5.18
N TYR A 112 -11.78 -22.94 -5.69
CA TYR A 112 -13.19 -22.80 -6.08
C TYR A 112 -13.32 -22.54 -7.59
N GLN A 113 -13.03 -23.56 -8.38
CA GLN A 113 -13.62 -23.74 -9.71
C GLN A 113 -14.62 -24.89 -9.57
N PRO A 114 -15.94 -24.65 -9.52
CA PRO A 114 -16.88 -25.73 -9.76
C PRO A 114 -16.80 -26.11 -11.24
N PHE A 115 -16.63 -27.41 -11.50
CA PHE A 115 -16.98 -28.00 -12.79
C PHE A 115 -18.50 -27.92 -12.99
#